data_AF-A0AAU0UQD5-F1
#
_entry.id   AF-A0AAU0UQD5-F1
#
_cell.length_a   1.000
_cell.length_b   1.000
_cell.length_c   1.000
_cell.angle_alpha   90.00
_cell.angle_beta   90.00
_cell.angle_gamma   90.00
#
_symmetry.space_group_name_H-M   'P 1'
#
loop_
_entity.id
_entity.type
_entity.pdbx_description
1 polymer ?
#
loop_
_entity_poly.entity_id
_entity_poly.type
_entity_poly.pdbx_seq_one_letter_code
_entity_poly.pdbx_strand_id
1 'polypeptide(L)' 'MPKKHLTTKRYIHGHDWRGNNAAFTCPVCRKVFIVSQFFDKNGRKCPECKKSTAYCTGGPGKGQAFIEWE' A
#
# COMPACT_ATOMS: atom_id res chain seq x y z
N MET A 1 -9.25 1.90 -13.13
CA MET A 1 -9.01 1.39 -11.76
C MET A 1 -8.63 2.58 -10.88
N PRO A 2 -9.41 2.88 -9.83
CA PRO A 2 -9.04 3.91 -8.86
C PRO A 2 -7.67 3.61 -8.19
N LYS A 3 -6.93 4.68 -7.90
CA LYS A 3 -5.57 4.65 -7.31
C LYS A 3 -5.49 5.62 -6.14
N LYS A 4 -4.85 5.22 -5.04
CA LYS A 4 -4.65 6.05 -3.86
C LYS A 4 -3.21 6.01 -3.38
N HIS A 5 -2.59 7.19 -3.29
CA HIS A 5 -1.24 7.34 -2.76
C HIS A 5 -1.24 7.57 -1.25
N LEU A 6 -0.26 6.99 -0.57
CA LEU A 6 0.15 7.44 0.75
C LEU A 6 1.06 8.64 0.57
N THR A 7 0.59 9.80 1.02
CA THR A 7 1.38 11.03 1.01
C THR A 7 1.90 11.28 2.42
N THR A 8 3.13 11.76 2.50
CA THR A 8 3.83 12.06 3.76
C THR A 8 3.14 13.09 4.65
N LYS A 9 2.15 13.81 4.11
CA LYS A 9 1.42 14.89 4.79
C LYS A 9 0.07 14.47 5.38
N ARG A 10 -0.40 13.24 5.12
CA ARG A 10 -1.66 12.73 5.68
C ARG A 10 -1.47 11.30 6.14
N TYR A 11 -1.36 11.12 7.46
CA TYR A 11 -1.66 9.85 8.10
C TYR A 11 -3.15 9.56 7.91
N ILE A 12 -3.46 8.84 6.83
CA ILE A 12 -4.81 8.37 6.58
C ILE A 12 -5.06 7.20 7.55
N HIS A 13 -6.09 7.28 8.37
CA HIS A 13 -6.49 6.20 9.29
C HIS A 13 -6.40 4.81 8.59
N GLY A 14 -5.65 3.89 9.19
CA GLY A 14 -5.45 2.52 8.69
C GLY A 14 -4.30 2.34 7.69
N HIS A 15 -3.45 3.35 7.48
CA HIS A 15 -2.24 3.24 6.67
C HIS A 15 -1.02 3.75 7.43
N ASP A 16 0.12 3.10 7.23
CA ASP A 16 1.41 3.46 7.80
C ASP A 16 2.51 3.24 6.75
N TRP A 17 3.56 4.05 6.75
CA TRP A 17 4.68 3.91 5.83
C TRP A 17 5.99 4.20 6.54
N ARG A 18 6.78 3.16 6.75
CA ARG A 18 8.04 3.21 7.49
C ARG A 18 9.15 2.47 6.74
N GLY A 19 10.19 3.22 6.37
CA GLY A 19 11.27 2.69 5.54
C GLY A 19 10.70 2.09 4.25
N ASN A 20 11.20 0.93 3.84
CA ASN A 20 10.78 0.30 2.59
C ASN A 20 9.51 -0.58 2.74
N ASN A 21 8.69 -0.32 3.77
CA ASN A 21 7.47 -1.06 4.04
C ASN A 21 6.29 -0.12 4.25
N ALA A 22 5.12 -0.46 3.73
CA ALA A 22 3.89 0.29 3.93
C ALA A 22 2.71 -0.64 4.25
N ALA A 23 1.89 -0.26 5.22
CA ALA A 23 0.63 -0.89 5.54
C ALA A 23 -0.51 -0.20 4.79
N PHE A 24 -1.37 -1.00 4.17
CA PHE A 24 -2.55 -0.51 3.46
C PHE A 24 -3.82 -1.16 4.00
N THR A 25 -4.90 -0.39 4.03
CA THR A 25 -6.24 -0.93 4.19
C THR A 25 -6.83 -1.19 2.80
N CYS A 26 -7.18 -2.44 2.50
CA CYS A 26 -7.90 -2.78 1.28
C CYS A 26 -9.20 -1.96 1.20
N PRO A 27 -9.43 -1.18 0.13
CA PRO A 27 -10.63 -0.37 0.00
C PRO A 27 -11.89 -1.20 -0.22
N VAL A 28 -11.75 -2.44 -0.71
CA VAL A 28 -12.88 -3.32 -1.04
C VAL A 28 -13.35 -4.15 0.16
N CYS A 29 -12.43 -4.82 0.86
CA CYS A 29 -12.79 -5.74 1.97
C CYS A 29 -12.28 -5.28 3.34
N ARG A 30 -11.66 -4.09 3.43
CA ARG A 30 -11.13 -3.48 4.68
C ARG A 30 -10.00 -4.25 5.37
N LYS A 31 -9.53 -5.38 4.82
CA LYS A 31 -8.34 -6.08 5.33
C LYS A 31 -7.12 -5.16 5.31
N VAL A 32 -6.43 -5.07 6.45
CA VAL A 32 -5.11 -4.42 6.55
C VAL A 32 -4.01 -5.41 6.19
N PHE A 33 -3.05 -5.00 5.38
CA PHE A 33 -1.89 -5.81 5.01
C PHE A 33 -0.66 -4.95 4.71
N ILE A 34 0.52 -5.53 4.94
CA ILE A 34 1.83 -4.88 4.75
C ILE A 34 2.38 -5.19 3.37
N VAL A 35 3.06 -4.24 2.75
CA VAL A 35 3.80 -4.40 1.50
C VAL A 35 5.25 -4.02 1.76
N SER A 36 6.18 -4.84 1.32
CA SER A 36 7.62 -4.58 1.41
C SER A 36 8.22 -4.42 0.01
N GLN A 37 9.03 -3.39 -0.20
CA GLN A 37 9.74 -3.21 -1.48
C GLN A 37 10.59 -4.43 -1.85
N PHE A 38 11.20 -5.09 -0.86
CA PHE A 38 12.14 -6.18 -1.11
C PHE A 38 11.45 -7.49 -1.46
N PHE A 39 10.29 -7.76 -0.85
CA PHE A 39 9.54 -9.00 -1.05
C PHE A 39 8.44 -8.86 -2.11
N ASP A 40 7.83 -7.68 -2.24
CA ASP A 40 6.66 -7.42 -3.08
C ASP A 40 7.01 -6.49 -4.26
N LYS A 41 8.08 -6.80 -5.00
CA LYS A 41 8.62 -5.94 -6.10
C LYS A 41 7.56 -5.58 -7.15
N ASN A 42 6.63 -6.48 -7.43
CA ASN A 42 5.55 -6.31 -8.40
C ASN A 42 4.22 -5.90 -7.75
N GLY A 43 4.27 -5.46 -6.49
CA GLY A 43 3.09 -5.20 -5.67
C GLY A 43 2.54 -6.47 -5.02
N ARG A 44 1.75 -6.27 -3.96
CA ARG A 44 1.10 -7.31 -3.20
C ARG A 44 -0.41 -7.20 -3.36
N LYS A 45 -1.05 -8.25 -3.88
CA LYS A 45 -2.51 -8.36 -3.89
C LYS A 45 -3.04 -8.48 -2.47
N CYS A 46 -4.22 -7.91 -2.21
CA CYS A 46 -4.93 -8.10 -0.94
C CYS A 46 -4.99 -9.59 -0.61
N PRO A 47 -4.50 -10.02 0.57
CA PRO A 47 -4.42 -11.43 0.89
C PRO A 47 -5.82 -12.07 1.02
N GLU A 48 -6.84 -11.27 1.28
CA GLU A 48 -8.24 -11.68 1.48
C GLU A 48 -9.00 -11.75 0.15
N CYS A 49 -9.42 -10.60 -0.41
CA CYS A 49 -10.34 -10.57 -1.55
C CYS A 49 -9.67 -10.52 -2.93
N LYS A 50 -8.34 -10.32 -3.01
CA LYS A 50 -7.56 -10.17 -4.27
C LYS A 50 -7.97 -9.01 -5.20
N LYS A 51 -8.95 -8.18 -4.84
CA LYS A 51 -9.48 -7.06 -5.63
C LYS A 51 -8.70 -5.75 -5.55
N SER A 52 -7.62 -5.71 -4.76
CA SER A 52 -6.71 -4.56 -4.71
C SER A 52 -5.26 -5.01 -4.73
N THR A 53 -4.36 -4.20 -5.29
CA THR A 53 -2.91 -4.43 -5.29
C THR A 53 -2.22 -3.19 -4.71
N ALA A 54 -1.37 -3.38 -3.71
CA ALA A 54 -0.61 -2.30 -3.09
C ALA A 54 0.88 -2.41 -3.39
N TYR A 55 1.55 -1.27 -3.47
CA TYR A 55 2.92 -1.11 -3.94
C TYR A 55 3.71 -0.24 -2.97
N CYS A 56 4.99 -0.56 -2.78
CA CYS A 56 5.96 0.22 -2.00
C CYS A 56 7.31 0.18 -2.71
N THR A 57 7.77 1.31 -3.24
CA THR A 57 9.01 1.41 -4.04
C THR A 57 10.18 2.06 -3.29
N GLY A 58 10.02 2.34 -1.99
CA GLY A 58 11.06 2.93 -1.15
C GLY A 58 10.47 3.57 0.10
N GLY A 59 11.28 4.35 0.81
CA GLY A 59 10.86 5.09 2.00
C GLY A 59 10.21 6.45 1.72
N PRO A 60 9.55 7.05 2.73
CA PRO A 60 9.01 8.40 2.64
C PRO A 60 10.05 9.39 2.09
N GLY A 61 9.68 10.16 1.06
CA GLY A 61 10.55 11.15 0.41
C GLY A 61 11.55 10.60 -0.62
N LYS A 62 11.75 9.27 -0.69
CA LYS A 62 12.64 8.63 -1.68
C LYS A 62 11.93 7.62 -2.59
N GLY A 63 10.75 7.16 -2.22
CA GLY A 63 9.96 6.21 -2.98
C GLY A 63 8.49 6.61 -3.06
N GLN A 64 7.65 5.65 -3.43
CA GLN A 64 6.20 5.78 -3.48
C GLN A 64 5.54 4.63 -2.74
N ALA A 65 4.41 4.91 -2.10
CA ALA A 65 3.52 3.90 -1.56
C ALA A 65 2.10 4.19 -2.03
N PHE A 66 1.45 3.24 -2.71
CA PHE A 66 0.10 3.41 -3.25
C PHE A 66 -0.66 2.08 -3.35
N ILE A 67 -1.98 2.17 -3.45
CA ILE A 67 -2.88 1.02 -3.66
C ILE A 67 -3.83 1.31 -4.82
N GLU A 68 -4.07 0.29 -5.65
CA GLU A 68 -4.97 0.29 -6.79
C GLU A 68 -6.01 -0.83 -6.62
N TRP A 69 -7.22 -0.64 -7.11
CA TRP A 69 -8.29 -1.63 -7.00
C TRP A 69 -9.31 -1.55 -8.14
N GLU A 70 -10.08 -2.63 -8.27
CA GLU A 70 -11.28 -2.74 -9.09
C GLU A 70 -12.54 -2.55 -8.24
#